data_AF-D1YVY5-F1
#
_entry.id   AF-D1YVY5-F1
#
_cell.length_a   1.000
_cell.length_b   1.000
_cell.length_c   1.000
_cell.angle_alpha   90.00
_cell.angle_beta   90.00
_cell.angle_gamma   90.00
#
_symmetry.space_group_name_H-M   'P 1'
#
loop_
_entity.id
_entity.type
_entity.pdbx_description
1 polymer ?
#
loop_
_entity_poly.entity_id
_entity_poly.type
_entity_poly.pdbx_seq_one_letter_code
_entity_poly.pdbx_strand_id
1 'polypeptide(L)'
;MYNAHKNPYPLSLGMYNQVVLALIIVACVFVTLYANFLLGIDAVYTHLYYLPIILAGIWYHRKSIYLALFLGLAHVSIGYYLAGSIVPSTLIRAVMFLVVAAVVSLLSERRHTLYNETRLLLESTGEGIYGIDLEGRCTFINDSAARMLGYAPDEMIGKSTHDLIHSRKMDGTPCVPEHCGVLQSIWTGEGCRISDDIFWRKDGTAIPVEYSSYPIIEDGLVRGAVVTFNDISERKKSEEEIREAKRRSELFLDIMAHDINNMNQVGIGYLGMVLGALKPGDKVDEDNIVMLERSLSSLENSSRLISNVRTLQEVETGKVRLKPINLCDVLSDVRDRYSRVPGRNVSINYANSPECMLEANELLKDAFSNLVSNAVKHSDPAKPLTVDITQTRISDGGNEYYMVTIADDGPGIPDDLKSKLFTKFQRGQTHAQGKGLGLYLVKSLVEDFRGRVWVEDRVPGDHTKGARFVVMLPASA
;
A
#
# COMPACT_ATOMS: atom_id res chain seq x y z
N MET A 1 7.47 26.81 -29.68
CA MET A 1 7.37 28.27 -29.95
C MET A 1 6.11 28.78 -29.27
N TYR A 2 6.26 29.35 -28.08
CA TYR A 2 5.15 29.80 -27.24
C TYR A 2 4.78 31.23 -27.65
N ASN A 3 3.57 31.42 -28.17
CA ASN A 3 3.03 32.74 -28.50
C ASN A 3 2.65 33.46 -27.21
N ALA A 4 3.42 34.49 -26.86
CA ALA A 4 3.11 35.42 -25.80
C ALA A 4 1.88 36.26 -26.20
N HIS A 5 0.73 35.97 -25.58
CA HIS A 5 -0.40 36.90 -25.62
C HIS A 5 -0.01 38.20 -24.89
N LYS A 6 0.17 39.26 -25.67
CA LYS A 6 0.30 40.64 -25.21
C LYS A 6 -0.97 41.01 -24.42
N ASN A 7 -0.80 41.25 -23.13
CA ASN A 7 -1.79 41.85 -22.25
C ASN A 7 -1.99 43.32 -22.66
N PRO A 8 -3.21 43.84 -22.91
CA PRO A 8 -3.43 45.15 -23.51
C PRO A 8 -3.44 46.33 -22.51
N TYR A 9 -2.88 46.18 -21.30
CA TYR A 9 -2.80 47.29 -20.32
C TYR A 9 -1.45 48.02 -20.40
N PRO A 10 -1.41 49.36 -20.56
CA PRO A 10 -0.18 50.09 -20.94
C PRO A 10 0.77 50.46 -19.80
N LEU A 11 0.65 49.89 -18.59
CA LEU A 11 1.58 50.14 -17.48
C LEU A 11 1.85 48.86 -16.69
N SER A 12 3.09 48.62 -16.28
CA SER A 12 3.39 47.60 -15.27
C SER A 12 2.68 47.95 -13.96
N LEU A 13 2.19 46.95 -13.21
CA LEU A 13 1.45 47.15 -11.95
C LEU A 13 2.20 48.09 -10.98
N GLY A 14 3.53 48.01 -10.96
CA GLY A 14 4.39 48.92 -10.19
C GLY A 14 4.33 50.37 -10.67
N MET A 15 4.36 50.62 -11.98
CA MET A 15 4.29 51.97 -12.54
C MET A 15 2.90 52.58 -12.32
N TYR A 16 1.83 51.78 -12.39
CA TYR A 16 0.48 52.19 -12.04
C TYR A 16 0.38 52.62 -10.56
N ASN A 17 0.88 51.79 -9.64
CA ASN A 17 0.88 52.08 -8.21
C ASN A 17 1.69 53.35 -7.87
N GLN A 18 2.80 53.59 -8.56
CA GLN A 18 3.59 54.82 -8.40
C GLN A 18 2.81 56.06 -8.86
N VAL A 19 2.15 56.01 -10.00
CA VAL A 19 1.35 57.13 -10.54
C VAL A 19 0.17 57.44 -9.63
N VAL A 20 -0.57 56.41 -9.17
CA VAL A 20 -1.69 56.59 -8.23
C VAL A 20 -1.20 57.21 -6.92
N LEU A 21 -0.10 56.71 -6.36
CA LEU A 21 0.47 57.26 -5.12
C LEU A 21 0.89 58.73 -5.29
N ALA A 22 1.54 59.08 -6.40
CA ALA A 22 1.94 60.44 -6.70
C ALA A 22 0.72 61.39 -6.84
N LEU A 23 -0.33 60.96 -7.56
CA LEU A 23 -1.56 61.74 -7.72
C LEU A 23 -2.25 61.99 -6.37
N ILE A 24 -2.33 60.97 -5.51
CA ILE A 24 -2.92 61.11 -4.17
C ILE A 24 -2.10 62.10 -3.32
N ILE A 25 -0.77 62.01 -3.34
CA ILE A 25 0.09 62.96 -2.62
C ILE A 25 -0.14 64.39 -3.12
N VAL A 26 -0.17 64.61 -4.44
CA VAL A 26 -0.42 65.93 -5.04
C VAL A 26 -1.81 66.45 -4.64
N ALA A 27 -2.84 65.60 -4.68
CA ALA A 27 -4.19 65.97 -4.25
C ALA A 27 -4.23 66.33 -2.76
N CYS A 28 -3.59 65.56 -1.89
CA CYS A 28 -3.48 65.86 -0.46
C CYS A 28 -2.79 67.20 -0.22
N VAL A 29 -1.69 67.48 -0.92
CA VAL A 29 -0.96 68.75 -0.82
C VAL A 29 -1.82 69.91 -1.32
N PHE A 30 -2.47 69.78 -2.48
CA PHE A 30 -3.33 70.81 -3.04
C PHE A 30 -4.50 71.15 -2.11
N VAL A 31 -5.20 70.13 -1.59
CA VAL A 31 -6.31 70.32 -0.63
C VAL A 31 -5.81 70.99 0.65
N THR A 32 -4.62 70.61 1.14
CA THR A 32 -4.02 71.23 2.33
C THR A 32 -3.72 72.72 2.09
N LEU A 33 -3.12 73.06 0.95
CA LEU A 33 -2.82 74.46 0.59
C LEU A 33 -4.09 75.29 0.39
N TYR A 34 -5.08 74.74 -0.31
CA TYR A 34 -6.37 75.39 -0.54
C TYR A 34 -7.08 75.70 0.79
N ALA A 35 -7.16 74.73 1.69
CA ALA A 35 -7.85 74.89 2.97
C ALA A 35 -7.12 75.84 3.93
N ASN A 36 -5.78 75.79 3.98
CA ASN A 36 -4.99 76.69 4.83
C ASN A 36 -5.11 78.14 4.35
N PHE A 37 -4.95 78.39 3.05
CA PHE A 37 -4.90 79.75 2.50
C PHE A 37 -6.27 80.42 2.34
N LEU A 38 -7.33 79.65 1.99
CA LEU A 38 -8.65 80.21 1.70
C LEU A 38 -9.65 80.07 2.86
N LEU A 39 -9.51 79.05 3.71
CA LEU A 39 -10.47 78.77 4.79
C LEU A 39 -9.89 79.00 6.20
N GLY A 40 -8.57 79.09 6.35
CA GLY A 40 -7.90 79.34 7.65
C GLY A 40 -8.03 78.19 8.66
N ILE A 41 -8.25 76.95 8.20
CA ILE A 41 -8.45 75.77 9.07
C ILE A 41 -7.27 74.79 8.91
N ASP A 42 -6.45 74.64 9.95
CA ASP A 42 -5.23 73.81 9.91
C ASP A 42 -5.39 72.38 10.46
N ALA A 43 -6.43 72.13 11.25
CA ALA A 43 -6.47 70.92 12.10
C ALA A 43 -6.91 69.63 11.37
N VAL A 44 -7.80 69.71 10.37
CA VAL A 44 -8.53 68.54 9.83
C VAL A 44 -7.82 67.86 8.63
N TYR A 45 -7.15 68.62 7.77
CA TYR A 45 -6.70 68.12 6.45
C TYR A 45 -5.37 67.39 6.44
N THR A 46 -4.58 67.59 7.48
CA THR A 46 -3.32 66.88 7.71
C THR A 46 -3.51 65.39 8.01
N HIS A 47 -4.73 64.96 8.36
CA HIS A 47 -5.11 63.54 8.39
C HIS A 47 -5.18 62.93 6.98
N LEU A 48 -5.28 63.73 5.92
CA LEU A 48 -5.26 63.22 4.54
C LEU A 48 -3.91 62.60 4.18
N TYR A 49 -2.81 63.01 4.81
CA TYR A 49 -1.49 62.40 4.58
C TYR A 49 -1.39 60.95 5.06
N TYR A 50 -2.32 60.46 5.90
CA TYR A 50 -2.35 59.03 6.24
C TYR A 50 -2.72 58.15 5.04
N LEU A 51 -3.53 58.63 4.09
CA LEU A 51 -3.92 57.87 2.89
C LEU A 51 -2.72 57.40 2.06
N PRO A 52 -1.81 58.29 1.59
CA PRO A 52 -0.64 57.86 0.83
C PRO A 52 0.34 57.04 1.69
N ILE A 53 0.45 57.30 2.99
CA ILE A 53 1.31 56.53 3.89
C ILE A 53 0.80 55.08 4.02
N ILE A 54 -0.50 54.89 4.23
CA ILE A 54 -1.12 53.56 4.34
C ILE A 54 -0.97 52.80 3.01
N LEU A 55 -1.28 53.43 1.88
CA LEU A 55 -1.12 52.82 0.56
C LEU A 55 0.33 52.43 0.28
N ALA A 56 1.29 53.31 0.60
CA ALA A 56 2.70 52.99 0.48
C ALA A 56 3.10 51.83 1.40
N GLY A 57 2.53 51.73 2.60
CA GLY A 57 2.78 50.64 3.55
C GLY A 57 2.24 49.29 3.05
N ILE A 58 1.11 49.30 2.36
CA ILE A 58 0.52 48.11 1.74
C ILE A 58 1.35 47.65 0.53
N TRP A 59 1.73 48.57 -0.37
CA TRP A 59 2.38 48.22 -1.64
C TRP A 59 3.89 48.07 -1.57
N TYR A 60 4.56 48.80 -0.67
CA TYR A 60 6.02 48.86 -0.61
C TYR A 60 6.58 48.54 0.77
N HIS A 61 5.74 48.06 1.70
CA HIS A 61 6.14 47.61 3.04
C HIS A 61 7.02 48.66 3.74
N ARG A 62 8.22 48.26 4.20
CA ARG A 62 9.17 49.13 4.93
C ARG A 62 9.53 50.43 4.21
N LYS A 63 9.42 50.51 2.87
CA LYS A 63 9.72 51.75 2.14
C LYS A 63 8.74 52.88 2.45
N SER A 64 7.55 52.58 2.97
CA SER A 64 6.57 53.59 3.39
C SER A 64 7.06 54.46 4.55
N ILE A 65 7.98 53.95 5.38
CA ILE A 65 8.59 54.69 6.48
C ILE A 65 9.39 55.89 5.96
N TYR A 66 10.09 55.75 4.83
CA TYR A 66 10.81 56.87 4.21
C TYR A 66 9.85 57.95 3.69
N LEU A 67 8.71 57.56 3.13
CA LEU A 67 7.67 58.49 2.70
C LEU A 67 7.05 59.22 3.90
N ALA A 68 6.75 58.51 4.98
CA ALA A 68 6.22 59.10 6.20
C ALA A 68 7.22 60.04 6.88
N LEU A 69 8.51 59.69 6.88
CA LEU A 69 9.58 60.56 7.37
C LEU A 69 9.68 61.85 6.54
N PHE A 70 9.65 61.72 5.21
CA PHE A 70 9.69 62.86 4.30
C PHE A 70 8.48 63.79 4.49
N LEU A 71 7.27 63.25 4.49
CA LEU A 71 6.04 64.01 4.70
C LEU A 71 5.98 64.63 6.10
N GLY A 72 6.46 63.92 7.12
CA GLY A 72 6.55 64.41 8.50
C GLY A 72 7.51 65.59 8.62
N LEU A 73 8.71 65.48 8.05
CA LEU A 73 9.69 66.58 8.02
C LEU A 73 9.14 67.79 7.26
N ALA A 74 8.57 67.57 6.07
CA ALA A 74 7.96 68.64 5.28
C ALA A 74 6.85 69.35 6.07
N HIS A 75 5.99 68.60 6.77
CA HIS A 75 4.92 69.17 7.59
C HIS A 75 5.45 70.03 8.74
N VAL A 76 6.51 69.60 9.43
CA VAL A 76 7.16 70.36 10.50
C VAL A 76 7.82 71.62 9.95
N SER A 77 8.53 71.53 8.83
CA SER A 77 9.19 72.68 8.19
C SER A 77 8.20 73.75 7.73
N ILE A 78 7.09 73.35 7.10
CA ILE A 78 6.03 74.28 6.67
C ILE A 78 5.37 74.93 7.91
N GLY A 79 5.08 74.15 8.95
CA GLY A 79 4.52 74.68 10.19
C GLY A 79 5.43 75.71 10.88
N TYR A 80 6.74 75.47 10.90
CA TYR A 80 7.72 76.42 11.44
C TYR A 80 7.77 77.73 10.63
N TYR A 81 7.74 77.64 9.30
CA TYR A 81 7.73 78.81 8.42
C TYR A 81 6.50 79.70 8.62
N LEU A 82 5.33 79.08 8.80
CA LEU A 82 4.06 79.81 8.99
C LEU A 82 3.91 80.39 10.40
N ALA A 83 4.31 79.65 11.45
CA ALA A 83 4.08 80.04 12.85
C ALA A 83 5.27 80.79 13.49
N GLY A 84 6.45 80.81 12.83
CA GLY A 84 7.69 81.38 13.36
C GLY A 84 8.29 80.62 14.56
N SER A 85 7.68 79.49 14.96
CA SER A 85 8.10 78.65 16.08
C SER A 85 7.64 77.20 15.87
N ILE A 86 8.23 76.26 16.60
CA ILE A 86 7.84 74.84 16.53
C ILE A 86 6.61 74.64 17.41
N VAL A 87 5.47 74.32 16.78
CA VAL A 87 4.23 74.00 17.49
C VAL A 87 4.24 72.52 17.91
N PRO A 88 3.98 72.17 19.18
CA PRO A 88 4.01 70.77 19.62
C PRO A 88 3.09 69.82 18.83
N SER A 89 1.96 70.32 18.33
CA SER A 89 1.00 69.52 17.55
C SER A 89 1.55 69.04 16.21
N THR A 90 2.44 69.80 15.54
CA THR A 90 3.04 69.38 14.25
C THR A 90 4.08 68.28 14.46
N LEU A 91 4.82 68.35 15.57
CA LEU A 91 5.76 67.31 15.97
C LEU A 91 5.04 66.00 16.30
N ILE A 92 3.97 66.08 17.11
CA ILE A 92 3.13 64.91 17.44
C ILE A 92 2.60 64.25 16.17
N ARG A 93 2.14 65.04 15.19
CA ARG A 93 1.60 64.50 13.94
C ARG A 93 2.67 63.85 13.05
N ALA A 94 3.86 64.43 12.96
CA ALA A 94 4.98 63.82 12.25
C ALA A 94 5.42 62.48 12.88
N VAL A 95 5.42 62.39 14.22
CA VAL A 95 5.64 61.13 14.93
C VAL A 95 4.50 60.14 14.62
N MET A 96 3.24 60.58 14.62
CA MET A 96 2.11 59.73 14.28
C MET A 96 2.18 59.19 12.84
N PHE A 97 2.68 59.96 11.87
CA PHE A 97 2.93 59.46 10.50
C PHE A 97 3.91 58.29 10.49
N LEU A 98 5.02 58.40 11.25
CA LEU A 98 6.00 57.32 11.39
C LEU A 98 5.40 56.09 12.09
N VAL A 99 4.61 56.29 13.15
CA VAL A 99 3.94 55.18 13.86
C VAL A 99 2.97 54.45 12.92
N VAL A 100 2.13 55.17 12.19
CA VAL A 100 1.19 54.55 11.24
C VAL A 100 1.94 53.80 10.13
N ALA A 101 2.98 54.41 9.55
CA ALA A 101 3.80 53.74 8.54
C ALA A 101 4.46 52.46 9.07
N ALA A 102 5.02 52.50 10.28
CA ALA A 102 5.65 51.36 10.92
C ALA A 102 4.64 50.22 11.18
N VAL A 103 3.47 50.54 11.74
CA VAL A 103 2.41 49.55 12.02
C VAL A 103 1.90 48.92 10.73
N VAL A 104 1.55 49.71 9.72
CA VAL A 104 1.04 49.18 8.44
C VAL A 104 2.09 48.35 7.72
N SER A 105 3.35 48.80 7.73
CA SER A 105 4.46 48.04 7.12
C SER A 105 4.65 46.70 7.80
N LEU A 106 4.68 46.67 9.14
CA LEU A 106 4.85 45.45 9.92
C LEU A 106 3.71 44.46 9.68
N LEU A 107 2.46 44.95 9.67
CA LEU A 107 1.28 44.12 9.40
C LEU A 107 1.30 43.55 7.98
N SER A 108 1.63 44.39 6.99
CA SER A 108 1.69 43.97 5.58
C SER A 108 2.80 42.94 5.35
N GLU A 109 3.98 43.15 5.95
CA GLU A 109 5.13 42.24 5.87
C GLU A 109 4.80 40.89 6.53
N ARG A 110 4.26 40.89 7.75
CA ARG A 110 3.88 39.66 8.47
C ARG A 110 2.81 38.85 7.72
N ARG A 111 1.81 39.52 7.14
CA ARG A 111 0.78 38.87 6.33
C ARG A 111 1.38 38.25 5.06
N HIS A 112 2.30 38.95 4.39
CA HIS A 112 2.94 38.45 3.19
C HIS A 112 3.83 37.22 3.48
N THR A 113 4.60 37.26 4.56
CA THR A 113 5.42 36.11 4.99
C THR A 113 4.55 34.89 5.31
N LEU A 114 3.49 35.06 6.11
CA LEU A 114 2.60 33.96 6.47
C LEU A 114 1.92 33.33 5.24
N TYR A 115 1.50 34.18 4.28
CA TYR A 115 0.90 33.72 3.03
C TYR A 115 1.88 32.92 2.19
N ASN A 116 3.13 33.40 2.06
CA ASN A 116 4.17 32.71 1.29
C ASN A 116 4.59 31.39 1.98
N GLU A 117 4.75 31.37 3.29
CA GLU A 117 5.08 30.13 4.03
C GLU A 117 3.99 29.08 3.83
N THR A 118 2.72 29.46 4.01
CA THR A 118 1.59 28.54 3.81
C THR A 118 1.56 28.01 2.37
N ARG A 119 1.78 28.89 1.39
CA ARG A 119 1.82 28.51 -0.02
C ARG A 119 2.96 27.53 -0.32
N LEU A 120 4.16 27.79 0.19
CA LEU A 120 5.32 26.92 -0.01
C LEU A 120 5.14 25.55 0.65
N LEU A 121 4.52 25.49 1.83
CA LEU A 121 4.19 24.22 2.48
C LEU A 121 3.27 23.38 1.61
N LEU A 122 2.21 23.98 1.05
CA LEU A 122 1.28 23.29 0.15
C LEU A 122 1.94 22.85 -1.16
N GLU A 123 2.83 23.67 -1.72
CA GLU A 123 3.56 23.40 -2.96
C GLU A 123 4.66 22.33 -2.79
N SER A 124 5.18 22.13 -1.57
CA SER A 124 6.24 21.15 -1.30
C SER A 124 5.78 19.70 -1.26
N THR A 125 4.47 19.46 -1.33
CA THR A 125 3.89 18.11 -1.29
C THR A 125 3.81 17.48 -2.68
N GLY A 126 4.08 16.18 -2.77
CA GLY A 126 3.85 15.40 -4.00
C GLY A 126 2.36 15.18 -4.29
N GLU A 127 1.51 15.32 -3.27
CA GLU A 127 0.07 15.11 -3.33
C GLU A 127 -0.64 16.33 -3.93
N GLY A 128 -1.74 16.08 -4.63
CA GLY A 128 -2.64 17.14 -5.06
C GLY A 128 -3.45 17.66 -3.89
N ILE A 129 -3.44 18.98 -3.66
CA ILE A 129 -4.21 19.63 -2.60
C ILE A 129 -5.04 20.76 -3.19
N TYR A 130 -6.34 20.80 -2.85
CA TYR A 130 -7.21 21.93 -3.13
C TYR A 130 -8.21 22.17 -2.01
N GLY A 131 -8.68 23.41 -1.88
CA GLY A 131 -9.73 23.78 -0.95
C GLY A 131 -11.05 24.03 -1.67
N ILE A 132 -12.16 23.82 -0.97
CA ILE A 132 -13.51 24.16 -1.45
C ILE A 132 -14.29 25.01 -0.44
N ASP A 133 -15.19 25.86 -0.94
CA ASP A 133 -16.18 26.59 -0.13
C ASP A 133 -17.42 25.73 0.18
N LEU A 134 -18.42 26.31 0.85
CA LEU A 134 -19.68 25.64 1.23
C LEU A 134 -20.54 25.25 0.02
N GLU A 135 -20.27 25.81 -1.14
CA GLU A 135 -20.93 25.47 -2.40
C GLU A 135 -20.08 24.53 -3.27
N GLY A 136 -18.97 24.00 -2.73
CA GLY A 136 -18.09 23.06 -3.44
C GLY A 136 -17.19 23.71 -4.49
N ARG A 137 -17.07 25.04 -4.50
CA ARG A 137 -16.23 25.77 -5.45
C ARG A 137 -14.80 25.85 -4.95
N CYS A 138 -13.84 25.70 -5.85
CA CYS A 138 -12.42 25.72 -5.52
C CYS A 138 -12.00 27.09 -4.95
N THR A 139 -11.38 27.11 -3.77
CA THR A 139 -10.87 28.35 -3.12
C THR A 139 -9.37 28.52 -3.31
N PHE A 140 -8.63 27.42 -3.33
CA PHE A 140 -7.21 27.38 -3.68
C PHE A 140 -6.86 26.01 -4.26
N ILE A 141 -5.72 25.92 -4.94
CA ILE A 141 -5.17 24.68 -5.49
C ILE A 141 -3.64 24.77 -5.50
N ASN A 142 -2.94 23.69 -5.10
CA ASN A 142 -1.49 23.63 -5.18
C ASN A 142 -1.01 23.24 -6.60
N ASP A 143 0.28 23.45 -6.86
CA ASP A 143 0.87 23.14 -8.16
C ASP A 143 0.79 21.65 -8.53
N SER A 144 0.85 20.75 -7.54
CA SER A 144 0.76 19.31 -7.81
C SER A 144 -0.62 18.93 -8.33
N ALA A 145 -1.69 19.40 -7.68
CA ALA A 145 -3.07 19.17 -8.11
C ALA A 145 -3.33 19.78 -9.50
N ALA A 146 -2.86 21.01 -9.74
CA ALA A 146 -2.99 21.66 -11.03
C ALA A 146 -2.34 20.83 -12.15
N ARG A 147 -1.12 20.32 -11.93
CA ARG A 147 -0.42 19.44 -12.88
C ARG A 147 -1.13 18.10 -13.08
N MET A 148 -1.59 17.46 -12.01
CA MET A 148 -2.30 16.17 -12.07
C MET A 148 -3.62 16.28 -12.82
N LEU A 149 -4.40 17.35 -12.59
CA LEU A 149 -5.70 17.54 -13.23
C LEU A 149 -5.59 18.21 -14.61
N GLY A 150 -4.45 18.84 -14.93
CA GLY A 150 -4.23 19.53 -16.19
C GLY A 150 -4.93 20.88 -16.31
N TYR A 151 -5.32 21.49 -15.19
CA TYR A 151 -5.93 22.82 -15.14
C TYR A 151 -4.93 23.86 -14.64
N ALA A 152 -5.01 25.09 -15.16
CA ALA A 152 -4.34 26.21 -14.51
C ALA A 152 -5.14 26.63 -13.24
N PRO A 153 -4.49 27.17 -12.19
CA PRO A 153 -5.19 27.57 -10.97
C PRO A 153 -6.38 28.50 -11.21
N ASP A 154 -6.21 29.51 -12.07
CA ASP A 154 -7.26 30.49 -12.41
C ASP A 154 -8.46 29.85 -13.13
N GLU A 155 -8.30 28.66 -13.71
CA GLU A 155 -9.40 27.94 -14.36
C GLU A 155 -10.23 27.12 -13.38
N MET A 156 -9.71 26.86 -12.19
CA MET A 156 -10.37 26.07 -11.14
C MET A 156 -10.97 26.97 -10.06
N ILE A 157 -10.26 28.03 -9.67
CA ILE A 157 -10.69 28.94 -8.60
C ILE A 157 -12.09 29.51 -8.91
N GLY A 158 -12.99 29.41 -7.94
CA GLY A 158 -14.38 29.85 -8.05
C GLY A 158 -15.30 28.93 -8.85
N LYS A 159 -14.82 27.79 -9.35
CA LYS A 159 -15.66 26.81 -10.07
C LYS A 159 -15.93 25.56 -9.23
N SER A 160 -17.07 24.93 -9.50
CA SER A 160 -17.49 23.67 -8.88
C SER A 160 -16.49 22.56 -9.19
N THR A 161 -15.85 22.03 -8.14
CA THR A 161 -14.87 20.94 -8.30
C THR A 161 -15.56 19.65 -8.69
N HIS A 162 -16.76 19.38 -8.14
CA HIS A 162 -17.58 18.24 -8.54
C HIS A 162 -17.85 18.23 -10.04
N ASP A 163 -18.29 19.35 -10.61
CA ASP A 163 -18.66 19.40 -12.03
C ASP A 163 -17.45 19.23 -12.95
N LEU A 164 -16.31 19.81 -12.57
CA LEU A 164 -15.08 19.81 -13.36
C LEU A 164 -14.36 18.46 -13.36
N ILE A 165 -14.23 17.84 -12.18
CA ILE A 165 -13.31 16.70 -12.00
C ILE A 165 -13.99 15.43 -11.47
N HIS A 166 -15.22 15.50 -10.94
CA HIS A 166 -15.89 14.35 -10.31
C HIS A 166 -17.33 14.15 -10.80
N SER A 167 -17.71 14.71 -11.95
CA SER A 167 -19.11 14.73 -12.41
C SER A 167 -19.64 13.39 -12.92
N ARG A 168 -18.77 12.40 -13.15
CA ARG A 168 -19.15 11.09 -13.68
C ARG A 168 -18.22 9.98 -13.17
N LYS A 169 -18.78 8.78 -13.08
CA LYS A 169 -18.06 7.54 -12.75
C LYS A 169 -17.37 6.96 -13.98
N MET A 170 -16.55 5.92 -13.77
CA MET A 170 -15.76 5.28 -14.83
C MET A 170 -16.62 4.66 -15.94
N ASP A 171 -17.82 4.19 -15.59
CA ASP A 171 -18.81 3.65 -16.52
C ASP A 171 -19.58 4.74 -17.31
N GLY A 172 -19.27 6.02 -17.08
CA GLY A 172 -19.92 7.16 -17.71
C GLY A 172 -21.23 7.59 -17.04
N THR A 173 -21.69 6.90 -15.99
CA THR A 173 -22.86 7.33 -15.23
C THR A 173 -22.56 8.64 -14.48
N PRO A 174 -23.51 9.60 -14.42
CA PRO A 174 -23.32 10.81 -13.64
C PRO A 174 -23.08 10.49 -12.16
N CYS A 175 -22.07 11.13 -11.58
CA CYS A 175 -21.87 11.12 -10.13
C CYS A 175 -22.79 12.20 -9.56
N VAL A 176 -23.81 11.77 -8.81
CA VAL A 176 -24.71 12.72 -8.15
C VAL A 176 -23.99 13.39 -6.96
N PRO A 177 -24.16 14.70 -6.72
CA PRO A 177 -23.51 15.42 -5.64
C PRO A 177 -23.64 14.76 -4.27
N GLU A 178 -24.78 14.14 -3.98
CA GLU A 178 -25.10 13.43 -2.74
C GLU A 178 -24.19 12.23 -2.46
N HIS A 179 -23.57 11.66 -3.50
CA HIS A 179 -22.64 10.54 -3.40
C HIS A 179 -21.17 10.97 -3.54
N CYS A 180 -20.90 12.26 -3.69
CA CYS A 180 -19.54 12.79 -3.71
C CYS A 180 -19.00 12.90 -2.28
N GLY A 181 -17.97 12.11 -1.93
CA GLY A 181 -17.36 12.15 -0.60
C GLY A 181 -16.82 13.53 -0.23
N VAL A 182 -16.31 14.27 -1.23
CA VAL A 182 -15.86 15.65 -1.06
C VAL A 182 -17.01 16.55 -0.57
N LEU A 183 -18.17 16.54 -1.27
CA LEU A 183 -19.32 17.37 -0.90
C LEU A 183 -19.99 16.89 0.39
N GLN A 184 -20.00 15.58 0.66
CA GLN A 184 -20.49 15.09 1.95
C GLN A 184 -19.72 15.68 3.12
N SER A 185 -18.39 15.82 3.00
CA SER A 185 -17.56 16.33 4.11
C SER A 185 -17.93 17.76 4.55
N ILE A 186 -18.39 18.61 3.61
CA ILE A 186 -18.87 19.96 3.95
C ILE A 186 -20.30 19.96 4.50
N TRP A 187 -21.15 19.00 4.10
CA TRP A 187 -22.54 18.93 4.56
C TRP A 187 -22.69 18.27 5.92
N THR A 188 -21.90 17.22 6.20
CA THR A 188 -21.97 16.48 7.47
C THR A 188 -21.03 17.05 8.52
N GLY A 189 -19.96 17.75 8.10
CA GLY A 189 -18.88 18.15 9.00
C GLY A 189 -17.98 16.98 9.42
N GLU A 190 -18.11 15.81 8.77
CA GLU A 190 -17.27 14.64 9.00
C GLU A 190 -16.31 14.43 7.84
N GLY A 191 -15.04 14.14 8.14
CA GLY A 191 -14.04 13.85 7.10
C GLY A 191 -14.23 12.48 6.46
N CYS A 192 -13.83 12.33 5.21
CA CYS A 192 -13.84 11.06 4.49
C CYS A 192 -12.46 10.69 3.94
N ARG A 193 -12.22 9.39 3.76
CA ARG A 193 -11.07 8.85 3.02
C ARG A 193 -11.56 7.78 2.06
N ILE A 194 -11.22 7.93 0.79
CA ILE A 194 -11.64 7.05 -0.30
C ILE A 194 -10.40 6.53 -1.01
N SER A 195 -10.22 5.21 -0.98
CA SER A 195 -9.03 4.53 -1.51
C SER A 195 -9.10 4.22 -3.00
N ASP A 196 -10.29 4.30 -3.60
CA ASP A 196 -10.49 4.05 -5.02
C ASP A 196 -11.65 4.90 -5.57
N ASP A 197 -11.30 5.93 -6.33
CA ASP A 197 -12.23 6.73 -7.11
C ASP A 197 -11.53 7.19 -8.41
N ILE A 198 -12.22 7.99 -9.21
CA ILE A 198 -11.64 8.61 -10.41
C ILE A 198 -11.83 10.12 -10.39
N PHE A 199 -10.80 10.85 -10.82
CA PHE A 199 -10.93 12.25 -11.22
C PHE A 199 -10.73 12.39 -12.72
N TRP A 200 -11.36 13.41 -13.30
CA TRP A 200 -11.26 13.71 -14.72
C TRP A 200 -10.34 14.90 -14.95
N ARG A 201 -9.34 14.70 -15.82
CA ARG A 201 -8.48 15.77 -16.28
C ARG A 201 -9.22 16.67 -17.26
N LYS A 202 -8.66 17.86 -17.49
CA LYS A 202 -9.16 18.83 -18.48
C LYS A 202 -9.28 18.28 -19.91
N ASP A 203 -8.38 17.38 -20.29
CA ASP A 203 -8.38 16.73 -21.61
C ASP A 203 -9.41 15.59 -21.73
N GLY A 204 -10.15 15.31 -20.66
CA GLY A 204 -11.15 14.25 -20.62
C GLY A 204 -10.60 12.87 -20.27
N THR A 205 -9.31 12.73 -19.94
CA THR A 205 -8.76 11.46 -19.43
C THR A 205 -9.14 11.26 -17.96
N ALA A 206 -9.48 10.02 -17.59
CA ALA A 206 -9.73 9.66 -16.20
C ALA A 206 -8.41 9.25 -15.53
N ILE A 207 -8.18 9.73 -14.32
CA ILE A 207 -7.12 9.27 -13.43
C ILE A 207 -7.72 8.57 -12.22
N PRO A 208 -7.29 7.35 -11.90
CA PRO A 208 -7.65 6.73 -10.64
C PRO A 208 -6.96 7.49 -9.50
N VAL A 209 -7.71 7.78 -8.45
CA VAL A 209 -7.24 8.54 -7.30
C VAL A 209 -7.58 7.85 -5.99
N GLU A 210 -6.67 7.98 -5.02
CA GLU A 210 -7.00 7.89 -3.59
C GLU A 210 -7.08 9.32 -3.07
N TYR A 211 -8.15 9.67 -2.35
CA TYR A 211 -8.28 11.01 -1.79
C TYR A 211 -8.89 11.02 -0.39
N SER A 212 -8.69 12.13 0.30
CA SER A 212 -9.37 12.44 1.55
C SER A 212 -9.91 13.86 1.52
N SER A 213 -11.04 14.09 2.18
CA SER A 213 -11.67 15.41 2.30
C SER A 213 -12.00 15.66 3.76
N TYR A 214 -11.45 16.74 4.32
CA TYR A 214 -11.66 17.11 5.72
C TYR A 214 -12.21 18.54 5.82
N PRO A 215 -13.29 18.77 6.59
CA PRO A 215 -13.89 20.08 6.72
C PRO A 215 -12.99 21.05 7.48
N ILE A 216 -13.01 22.31 7.05
CA ILE A 216 -12.40 23.43 7.76
C ILE A 216 -13.44 23.96 8.74
N ILE A 217 -13.17 23.86 10.04
CA ILE A 217 -14.09 24.28 11.11
C ILE A 217 -13.51 25.52 11.80
N GLU A 218 -14.30 26.60 11.82
CA GLU A 218 -13.97 27.87 12.46
C GLU A 218 -15.15 28.27 13.37
N ASP A 219 -14.88 28.54 14.65
CA ASP A 219 -15.91 28.85 15.67
C ASP A 219 -17.05 27.81 15.75
N GLY A 220 -16.74 26.53 15.50
CA GLY A 220 -17.72 25.43 15.50
C GLY A 220 -18.60 25.36 14.25
N LEU A 221 -18.35 26.21 13.24
CA LEU A 221 -19.04 26.20 11.96
C LEU A 221 -18.13 25.70 10.85
N VAL A 222 -18.68 24.86 9.96
CA VAL A 222 -17.98 24.45 8.73
C VAL A 222 -17.88 25.66 7.80
N ARG A 223 -16.69 25.92 7.27
CA ARG A 223 -16.40 27.01 6.31
C ARG A 223 -16.08 26.49 4.90
N GLY A 224 -15.82 25.20 4.77
CA GLY A 224 -15.36 24.56 3.55
C GLY A 224 -14.68 23.24 3.87
N ALA A 225 -13.88 22.72 2.93
CA ALA A 225 -13.07 21.52 3.14
C ALA A 225 -11.72 21.62 2.41
N VAL A 226 -10.73 20.87 2.89
CA VAL A 226 -9.47 20.62 2.19
C VAL A 226 -9.50 19.20 1.67
N VAL A 227 -9.25 19.05 0.37
CA VAL A 227 -9.11 17.76 -0.30
C VAL A 227 -7.65 17.51 -0.61
N THR A 228 -7.17 16.33 -0.25
CA THR A 228 -5.86 15.82 -0.65
C THR A 228 -6.05 14.57 -1.50
N PHE A 229 -5.30 14.42 -2.59
CA PHE A 229 -5.42 13.26 -3.48
C PHE A 229 -4.09 12.85 -4.10
N ASN A 230 -3.99 11.56 -4.42
CA ASN A 230 -2.86 10.96 -5.08
C ASN A 230 -3.32 10.23 -6.35
N ASP A 231 -2.58 10.40 -7.44
CA ASP A 231 -2.74 9.60 -8.66
C ASP A 231 -2.19 8.20 -8.42
N ILE A 232 -3.05 7.18 -8.46
CA ILE A 232 -2.69 5.78 -8.22
C ILE A 232 -2.55 4.97 -9.52
N SER A 233 -2.37 5.64 -10.66
CA SER A 233 -2.25 4.99 -11.99
C SER A 233 -1.10 3.99 -12.04
N GLU A 234 0.10 4.38 -11.62
CA GLU A 234 1.28 3.51 -11.66
C GLU A 234 1.13 2.31 -10.73
N ARG A 235 0.53 2.53 -9.55
CA ARG A 235 0.23 1.47 -8.59
C ARG A 235 -0.74 0.45 -9.18
N LYS A 236 -1.88 0.90 -9.72
CA LYS A 236 -2.87 0.01 -10.34
C LYS A 236 -2.31 -0.74 -11.55
N LYS A 237 -1.49 -0.08 -12.38
CA LYS A 237 -0.82 -0.72 -13.51
C LYS A 237 0.12 -1.84 -13.05
N SER A 238 0.96 -1.56 -12.04
CA SER A 238 1.88 -2.55 -11.48
C SER A 238 1.14 -3.73 -10.84
N GLU A 239 0.03 -3.46 -10.13
CA GLU A 239 -0.82 -4.50 -9.55
C GLU A 239 -1.45 -5.39 -10.64
N GLU A 240 -1.90 -4.83 -11.77
CA GLU A 240 -2.43 -5.62 -12.89
C GLU A 240 -1.32 -6.42 -13.60
N GLU A 241 -0.14 -5.84 -13.83
CA GLU A 241 1.00 -6.56 -14.43
C GLU A 241 1.41 -7.77 -13.58
N ILE A 242 1.47 -7.61 -12.26
CA ILE A 242 1.72 -8.72 -11.33
C ILE A 242 0.60 -9.77 -11.40
N ARG A 243 -0.66 -9.33 -11.44
CA ARG A 243 -1.82 -10.22 -11.54
C ARG A 243 -1.81 -11.02 -12.85
N GLU A 244 -1.47 -10.39 -13.96
CA GLU A 244 -1.37 -11.04 -15.27
C GLU A 244 -0.18 -12.00 -15.34
N ALA A 245 0.99 -11.60 -14.82
CA ALA A 245 2.14 -12.47 -14.71
C ALA A 245 1.84 -13.72 -13.86
N LYS A 246 1.12 -13.55 -12.75
CA LYS A 246 0.64 -14.66 -11.91
C LYS A 246 -0.28 -15.58 -12.69
N ARG A 247 -1.32 -15.05 -13.36
CA ARG A 247 -2.25 -15.83 -14.20
C ARG A 247 -1.53 -16.63 -15.28
N ARG A 248 -0.55 -16.02 -15.95
CA ARG A 248 0.25 -16.68 -17.00
C ARG A 248 1.13 -17.80 -16.45
N SER A 249 1.76 -17.58 -15.29
CA SER A 249 2.55 -18.59 -14.61
C SER A 249 1.70 -19.80 -14.20
N GLU A 250 0.51 -19.55 -13.64
CA GLU A 250 -0.46 -20.61 -13.28
C GLU A 250 -0.85 -21.46 -14.49
N LEU A 251 -1.24 -20.83 -15.60
CA LEU A 251 -1.61 -21.54 -16.83
C LEU A 251 -0.45 -22.39 -17.39
N PHE A 252 0.76 -21.83 -17.38
CA PHE A 252 1.95 -22.53 -17.87
C PHE A 252 2.26 -23.76 -17.03
N LEU A 253 2.17 -23.64 -15.71
CA LEU A 253 2.35 -24.77 -14.79
C LEU A 253 1.28 -25.83 -15.01
N ASP A 254 0.01 -25.47 -15.15
CA ASP A 254 -1.07 -26.44 -15.36
C ASP A 254 -0.89 -27.26 -16.65
N ILE A 255 -0.61 -26.59 -17.78
CA ILE A 255 -0.41 -27.25 -19.08
C ILE A 255 0.86 -28.12 -19.05
N MET A 256 2.00 -27.57 -18.61
CA MET A 256 3.24 -28.33 -18.57
C MET A 256 3.17 -29.50 -17.60
N ALA A 257 2.54 -29.32 -16.44
CA ALA A 257 2.33 -30.41 -15.49
C ALA A 257 1.52 -31.54 -16.12
N HIS A 258 0.42 -31.22 -16.79
CA HIS A 258 -0.41 -32.20 -17.47
C HIS A 258 0.36 -32.95 -18.57
N ASP A 259 1.03 -32.24 -19.47
CA ASP A 259 1.69 -32.85 -20.62
C ASP A 259 2.92 -33.67 -20.21
N ILE A 260 3.74 -33.17 -19.28
CA ILE A 260 4.88 -33.93 -18.77
C ILE A 260 4.39 -35.16 -18.01
N ASN A 261 3.31 -35.05 -17.23
CA ASN A 261 2.75 -36.23 -16.55
C ASN A 261 2.27 -37.27 -17.57
N ASN A 262 1.60 -36.87 -18.65
CA ASN A 262 1.17 -37.78 -19.70
C ASN A 262 2.36 -38.47 -20.38
N MET A 263 3.41 -37.72 -20.73
CA MET A 263 4.65 -38.29 -21.29
C MET A 263 5.33 -39.27 -20.32
N ASN A 264 5.38 -38.92 -19.02
CA ASN A 264 5.90 -39.79 -17.99
C ASN A 264 5.08 -41.09 -17.89
N GLN A 265 3.75 -41.02 -17.93
CA GLN A 265 2.89 -42.20 -17.86
C GLN A 265 3.09 -43.14 -19.05
N VAL A 266 3.29 -42.59 -20.25
CA VAL A 266 3.63 -43.40 -21.44
C VAL A 266 4.97 -44.12 -21.25
N GLY A 267 5.99 -43.42 -20.77
CA GLY A 267 7.30 -44.03 -20.51
C GLY A 267 7.24 -45.07 -19.38
N ILE A 268 6.52 -44.78 -18.30
CA ILE A 268 6.24 -45.71 -17.19
C ILE A 268 5.56 -46.97 -17.74
N GLY A 269 4.54 -46.81 -18.58
CA GLY A 269 3.80 -47.92 -19.18
C GLY A 269 4.67 -48.81 -20.05
N TYR A 270 5.47 -48.24 -20.97
CA TYR A 270 6.38 -49.02 -21.81
C TYR A 270 7.45 -49.74 -21.00
N LEU A 271 8.09 -49.07 -20.05
CA LEU A 271 9.11 -49.69 -19.20
C LEU A 271 8.52 -50.77 -18.32
N GLY A 272 7.32 -50.55 -17.76
CA GLY A 272 6.58 -51.55 -16.98
C GLY A 272 6.18 -52.76 -17.82
N MET A 273 5.77 -52.57 -19.07
CA MET A 273 5.48 -53.67 -20.00
C MET A 273 6.74 -54.48 -20.35
N VAL A 274 7.86 -53.81 -20.61
CA VAL A 274 9.14 -54.51 -20.83
C VAL A 274 9.52 -55.31 -19.60
N LEU A 275 9.52 -54.70 -18.40
CA LEU A 275 9.84 -55.37 -17.14
C LEU A 275 8.91 -56.54 -16.85
N GLY A 276 7.61 -56.41 -17.11
CA GLY A 276 6.62 -57.47 -16.89
C GLY A 276 6.68 -58.61 -17.93
N ALA A 277 7.23 -58.35 -19.13
CA ALA A 277 7.41 -59.37 -20.16
C ALA A 277 8.67 -60.24 -19.93
N LEU A 278 9.62 -59.77 -19.11
CA LEU A 278 10.82 -60.52 -18.73
C LEU A 278 10.45 -61.67 -17.80
N LYS A 279 10.85 -62.89 -18.16
CA LYS A 279 10.69 -64.07 -17.30
C LYS A 279 11.97 -64.32 -16.50
N PRO A 280 11.88 -64.92 -15.30
CA PRO A 280 13.05 -65.39 -14.56
C PRO A 280 13.83 -66.38 -15.42
N GLY A 281 15.05 -66.02 -15.84
CA GLY A 281 15.92 -66.84 -16.70
C GLY A 281 16.02 -66.41 -18.16
N ASP A 282 15.32 -65.37 -18.60
CA ASP A 282 15.57 -64.76 -19.92
C ASP A 282 16.99 -64.18 -19.98
N LYS A 283 17.68 -64.35 -21.12
CA LYS A 283 19.02 -63.79 -21.39
C LYS A 283 18.96 -62.28 -21.64
N VAL A 284 18.40 -61.54 -20.70
CA VAL A 284 18.54 -60.09 -20.67
C VAL A 284 19.65 -59.78 -19.71
N ASP A 285 20.63 -59.02 -20.19
CA ASP A 285 21.74 -58.57 -19.38
C ASP A 285 21.21 -57.90 -18.11
N GLU A 286 21.75 -58.27 -16.96
CA GLU A 286 21.33 -57.75 -15.65
C GLU A 286 21.47 -56.22 -15.62
N ASP A 287 22.48 -55.70 -16.33
CA ASP A 287 22.68 -54.27 -16.56
C ASP A 287 21.53 -53.61 -17.33
N ASN A 288 20.92 -54.29 -18.31
CA ASN A 288 19.78 -53.75 -19.06
C ASN A 288 18.51 -53.68 -18.20
N ILE A 289 18.28 -54.67 -17.33
CA ILE A 289 17.16 -54.64 -16.37
C ILE A 289 17.32 -53.47 -15.41
N VAL A 290 18.52 -53.29 -14.86
CA VAL A 290 18.84 -52.16 -13.97
C VAL A 290 18.66 -50.81 -14.68
N MET A 291 19.02 -50.70 -15.97
CA MET A 291 18.79 -49.48 -16.75
C MET A 291 17.30 -49.17 -16.94
N LEU A 292 16.47 -50.19 -17.17
CA LEU A 292 15.01 -50.04 -17.29
C LEU A 292 14.37 -49.63 -15.96
N GLU A 293 14.75 -50.27 -14.86
CA GLU A 293 14.27 -49.91 -13.51
C GLU A 293 14.68 -48.49 -13.11
N ARG A 294 15.91 -48.08 -13.39
CA ARG A 294 16.37 -46.71 -13.15
C ARG A 294 15.61 -45.68 -13.98
N SER A 295 15.31 -46.02 -15.23
CA SER A 295 14.52 -45.15 -16.12
C SER A 295 13.09 -45.02 -15.63
N LEU A 296 12.47 -46.13 -15.19
CA LEU A 296 11.12 -46.16 -14.63
C LEU A 296 11.05 -45.30 -13.36
N SER A 297 11.98 -45.52 -12.44
CA SER A 297 12.11 -44.74 -11.20
C SER A 297 12.32 -43.25 -11.47
N SER A 298 13.09 -42.88 -12.51
CA SER A 298 13.27 -41.49 -12.91
C SER A 298 11.97 -40.83 -13.36
N LEU A 299 11.13 -41.52 -14.15
CA LEU A 299 9.84 -41.02 -14.61
C LEU A 299 8.81 -40.94 -13.48
N GLU A 300 8.77 -41.93 -12.58
CA GLU A 300 7.93 -41.88 -11.38
C GLU A 300 8.32 -40.72 -10.46
N ASN A 301 9.62 -40.49 -10.30
CA ASN A 301 10.14 -39.31 -9.59
C ASN A 301 9.69 -38.01 -10.25
N SER A 302 9.75 -37.93 -11.59
CA SER A 302 9.29 -36.77 -12.36
C SER A 302 7.79 -36.49 -12.14
N SER A 303 6.94 -37.52 -12.27
CA SER A 303 5.49 -37.41 -12.04
C SER A 303 5.17 -36.92 -10.61
N ARG A 304 5.83 -37.48 -9.59
CA ARG A 304 5.67 -37.04 -8.20
C ARG A 304 6.04 -35.58 -7.98
N LEU A 305 7.10 -35.10 -8.61
CA LEU A 305 7.54 -33.71 -8.47
C LEU A 305 6.54 -32.73 -9.05
N ILE A 306 6.01 -33.06 -10.22
CA ILE A 306 4.98 -32.27 -10.89
C ILE A 306 3.73 -32.18 -10.02
N SER A 307 3.30 -33.32 -9.46
CA SER A 307 2.17 -33.35 -8.52
C SER A 307 2.43 -32.44 -7.32
N ASN A 308 3.60 -32.53 -6.69
CA ASN A 308 3.94 -31.69 -5.54
C ASN A 308 3.95 -30.19 -5.89
N VAL A 309 4.46 -29.81 -7.06
CA VAL A 309 4.46 -28.41 -7.53
C VAL A 309 3.03 -27.91 -7.73
N ARG A 310 2.17 -28.73 -8.34
CA ARG A 310 0.75 -28.39 -8.52
C ARG A 310 0.04 -28.20 -7.18
N THR A 311 0.21 -29.14 -6.24
CA THR A 311 -0.39 -29.01 -4.90
C THR A 311 0.11 -27.76 -4.17
N LEU A 312 1.40 -27.44 -4.27
CA LEU A 312 1.95 -26.19 -3.70
C LEU A 312 1.29 -24.94 -4.31
N GLN A 313 1.05 -24.92 -5.62
CA GLN A 313 0.35 -23.82 -6.28
C GLN A 313 -1.11 -23.72 -5.80
N GLU A 314 -1.81 -24.84 -5.62
CA GLU A 314 -3.18 -24.86 -5.10
C GLU A 314 -3.25 -24.24 -3.71
N VAL A 315 -2.25 -24.49 -2.86
CA VAL A 315 -2.08 -23.86 -1.54
C VAL A 315 -1.78 -22.36 -1.67
N GLU A 316 -0.76 -21.96 -2.46
CA GLU A 316 -0.37 -20.55 -2.62
C GLU A 316 -1.45 -19.66 -3.24
N THR A 317 -2.35 -20.24 -4.04
CA THR A 317 -3.46 -19.51 -4.67
C THR A 317 -4.70 -19.39 -3.79
N GLY A 318 -4.78 -20.14 -2.68
CA GLY A 318 -5.93 -20.14 -1.78
C GLY A 318 -7.24 -20.57 -2.45
N LYS A 319 -7.17 -21.30 -3.58
CA LYS A 319 -8.36 -21.68 -4.36
C LYS A 319 -9.21 -22.73 -3.64
N VAL A 320 -8.62 -23.51 -2.74
CA VAL A 320 -9.30 -24.62 -2.05
C VAL A 320 -9.82 -24.16 -0.69
N ARG A 321 -11.14 -24.05 -0.57
CA ARG A 321 -11.79 -23.66 0.70
C ARG A 321 -11.67 -24.78 1.74
N LEU A 322 -11.46 -24.37 2.99
CA LEU A 322 -11.53 -25.26 4.15
C LEU A 322 -12.97 -25.72 4.38
N LYS A 323 -13.11 -26.97 4.81
CA LYS A 323 -14.36 -27.66 5.11
C LYS A 323 -14.14 -28.55 6.34
N PRO A 324 -15.20 -28.92 7.08
CA PRO A 324 -15.09 -29.91 8.14
C PRO A 324 -14.63 -31.26 7.58
N ILE A 325 -13.51 -31.78 8.08
CA ILE A 325 -12.94 -33.07 7.71
C ILE A 325 -12.68 -33.89 8.97
N ASN A 326 -12.98 -35.19 8.90
CA ASN A 326 -12.61 -36.14 9.93
C ASN A 326 -11.15 -36.59 9.75
N LEU A 327 -10.26 -36.09 10.60
CA LEU A 327 -8.85 -36.44 10.61
C LEU A 327 -8.63 -37.95 10.83
N CYS A 328 -9.47 -38.61 11.61
CA CYS A 328 -9.29 -40.01 11.95
C CYS A 328 -9.56 -40.94 10.76
N ASP A 329 -10.50 -40.57 9.88
CA ASP A 329 -10.72 -41.27 8.61
C ASP A 329 -9.50 -41.10 7.69
N VAL A 330 -8.95 -39.88 7.60
CA VAL A 330 -7.73 -39.60 6.82
C VAL A 330 -6.54 -40.44 7.29
N LEU A 331 -6.32 -40.56 8.59
CA LEU A 331 -5.23 -41.37 9.16
C LEU A 331 -5.44 -42.86 8.93
N SER A 332 -6.69 -43.35 9.01
CA SER A 332 -7.03 -44.74 8.69
C SER A 332 -6.76 -45.07 7.23
N ASP A 333 -7.15 -44.18 6.30
CA ASP A 333 -6.88 -44.35 4.86
C ASP A 333 -5.37 -44.40 4.56
N VAL A 334 -4.59 -43.54 5.23
CA VAL A 334 -3.13 -43.54 5.10
C VAL A 334 -2.53 -44.84 5.65
N ARG A 335 -2.97 -45.31 6.83
CA ARG A 335 -2.54 -46.61 7.37
C ARG A 335 -2.79 -47.71 6.34
N ASP A 336 -4.02 -47.86 5.88
CA ASP A 336 -4.42 -48.98 5.00
C ASP A 336 -3.66 -48.99 3.68
N ARG A 337 -3.37 -47.80 3.14
CA ARG A 337 -2.56 -47.64 1.92
C ARG A 337 -1.11 -48.11 2.10
N TYR A 338 -0.48 -47.81 3.23
CA TYR A 338 0.95 -48.08 3.45
C TYR A 338 1.23 -49.34 4.27
N SER A 339 0.21 -50.02 4.83
CA SER A 339 0.36 -51.33 5.48
C SER A 339 0.57 -52.49 4.48
N ARG A 340 0.40 -52.25 3.18
CA ARG A 340 0.56 -53.27 2.13
C ARG A 340 1.63 -52.86 1.14
N VAL A 341 2.89 -52.92 1.56
CA VAL A 341 4.05 -52.69 0.67
C VAL A 341 4.52 -54.03 0.10
N PRO A 342 4.44 -54.25 -1.23
CA PRO A 342 4.92 -55.49 -1.84
C PRO A 342 6.40 -55.75 -1.51
N GLY A 343 6.71 -56.98 -1.08
CA GLY A 343 8.09 -57.39 -0.79
C GLY A 343 8.69 -56.84 0.50
N ARG A 344 7.91 -56.14 1.35
CA ARG A 344 8.41 -55.60 2.63
C ARG A 344 7.37 -55.73 3.75
N ASN A 345 7.83 -56.13 4.93
CA ASN A 345 6.98 -56.19 6.12
C ASN A 345 6.91 -54.81 6.80
N VAL A 346 5.78 -54.12 6.64
CA VAL A 346 5.53 -52.80 7.25
C VAL A 346 4.31 -52.92 8.16
N SER A 347 4.52 -52.72 9.46
CA SER A 347 3.45 -52.66 10.46
C SER A 347 3.15 -51.20 10.78
N ILE A 348 1.89 -50.77 10.60
CA ILE A 348 1.45 -49.42 10.97
C ILE A 348 0.43 -49.56 12.08
N ASN A 349 0.82 -49.14 13.28
CA ASN A 349 -0.02 -49.19 14.47
C ASN A 349 -0.81 -47.88 14.57
N TYR A 350 -2.13 -47.97 14.46
CA TYR A 350 -3.03 -46.85 14.66
C TYR A 350 -4.35 -47.35 15.25
N ALA A 351 -4.67 -46.87 16.45
CA ALA A 351 -5.96 -47.10 17.09
C ALA A 351 -6.89 -45.93 16.78
N ASN A 352 -8.02 -46.21 16.14
CA ASN A 352 -8.97 -45.18 15.73
C ASN A 352 -9.63 -44.52 16.96
N SER A 353 -9.82 -43.20 16.90
CA SER A 353 -10.52 -42.43 17.94
C SER A 353 -11.87 -41.93 17.41
N PRO A 354 -12.92 -41.82 18.26
CA PRO A 354 -14.30 -41.68 17.79
C PRO A 354 -14.66 -40.31 17.19
N GLU A 355 -13.96 -39.22 17.51
CA GLU A 355 -14.27 -37.87 16.97
C GLU A 355 -13.02 -37.00 16.77
N CYS A 356 -12.73 -36.66 15.50
CA CYS A 356 -11.52 -35.94 15.10
C CYS A 356 -11.80 -34.86 14.04
N MET A 357 -12.78 -34.00 14.29
CA MET A 357 -13.25 -33.01 13.30
C MET A 357 -12.43 -31.72 13.32
N LEU A 358 -11.92 -31.30 12.16
CA LEU A 358 -11.17 -30.06 11.99
C LEU A 358 -11.51 -29.35 10.67
N GLU A 359 -11.16 -28.06 10.57
CA GLU A 359 -11.25 -27.32 9.32
C GLU A 359 -10.00 -27.56 8.46
N ALA A 360 -10.14 -28.34 7.38
CA ALA A 360 -9.08 -28.57 6.40
C ALA A 360 -9.66 -28.75 5.00
N ASN A 361 -8.86 -29.21 4.04
CA ASN A 361 -9.34 -29.61 2.73
C ASN A 361 -8.82 -31.01 2.35
N GLU A 362 -9.20 -31.50 1.19
CA GLU A 362 -8.86 -32.85 0.72
C GLU A 362 -7.35 -33.11 0.61
N LEU A 363 -6.52 -32.06 0.59
CA LEU A 363 -5.06 -32.15 0.55
C LEU A 363 -4.44 -32.55 1.90
N LEU A 364 -5.22 -32.58 2.99
CA LEU A 364 -4.77 -33.06 4.30
C LEU A 364 -4.20 -34.48 4.22
N LYS A 365 -4.80 -35.34 3.39
CA LYS A 365 -4.31 -36.71 3.15
C LYS A 365 -2.92 -36.73 2.54
N ASP A 366 -2.55 -35.72 1.74
CA ASP A 366 -1.26 -35.65 1.07
C ASP A 366 -0.15 -35.30 2.06
N ALA A 367 -0.44 -34.48 3.07
CA ALA A 367 0.50 -34.20 4.15
C ALA A 367 0.88 -35.49 4.92
N PHE A 368 -0.12 -36.24 5.40
CA PHE A 368 0.13 -37.47 6.15
C PHE A 368 0.69 -38.60 5.27
N SER A 369 0.23 -38.72 4.01
CA SER A 369 0.80 -39.68 3.06
C SER A 369 2.28 -39.42 2.80
N ASN A 370 2.71 -38.16 2.71
CA ASN A 370 4.12 -37.81 2.54
C ASN A 370 4.96 -38.21 3.76
N LEU A 371 4.46 -37.99 4.98
CA LEU A 371 5.16 -38.37 6.21
C LEU A 371 5.32 -39.89 6.34
N VAL A 372 4.23 -40.65 6.17
CA VAL A 372 4.27 -42.12 6.25
C VAL A 372 5.09 -42.71 5.09
N SER A 373 4.94 -42.17 3.88
CA SER A 373 5.76 -42.62 2.74
C SER A 373 7.26 -42.37 2.98
N ASN A 374 7.63 -41.30 3.68
CA ASN A 374 9.04 -41.04 4.00
C ASN A 374 9.58 -42.09 4.98
N ALA A 375 8.82 -42.46 6.02
CA ALA A 375 9.20 -43.55 6.93
C ALA A 375 9.47 -44.85 6.16
N VAL A 376 8.61 -45.20 5.19
CA VAL A 376 8.79 -46.38 4.34
C VAL A 376 10.01 -46.26 3.42
N LYS A 377 10.21 -45.11 2.77
CA LYS A 377 11.29 -44.92 1.77
C LYS A 377 12.69 -44.84 2.38
N HIS A 378 12.81 -44.22 3.56
CA HIS A 378 14.10 -43.90 4.17
C HIS A 378 14.59 -44.96 5.17
N SER A 379 13.79 -45.99 5.42
CA SER A 379 14.17 -47.13 6.24
C SER A 379 14.74 -48.27 5.39
N ASP A 380 15.55 -49.11 6.01
CA ASP A 380 16.23 -50.24 5.36
C ASP A 380 15.22 -51.28 4.79
N PRO A 381 15.15 -51.47 3.46
CA PRO A 381 14.18 -52.37 2.84
C PRO A 381 14.35 -53.84 3.26
N ALA A 382 15.52 -54.24 3.75
CA ALA A 382 15.77 -55.60 4.22
C ALA A 382 15.23 -55.85 5.65
N LYS A 383 14.83 -54.80 6.38
CA LYS A 383 14.34 -54.89 7.76
C LYS A 383 12.84 -54.62 7.85
N PRO A 384 12.14 -55.28 8.80
CA PRO A 384 10.78 -54.90 9.13
C PRO A 384 10.75 -53.46 9.63
N LEU A 385 9.70 -52.73 9.26
CA LEU A 385 9.47 -51.35 9.67
C LEU A 385 8.21 -51.29 10.52
N THR A 386 8.31 -50.63 11.68
CA THR A 386 7.17 -50.29 12.52
C THR A 386 6.95 -48.79 12.48
N VAL A 387 5.71 -48.37 12.18
CA VAL A 387 5.28 -46.97 12.24
C VAL A 387 4.13 -46.86 13.23
N ASP A 388 4.33 -46.08 14.28
CA ASP A 388 3.31 -45.78 15.28
C ASP A 388 2.67 -44.41 14.96
N ILE A 389 1.37 -44.41 14.67
CA ILE A 389 0.58 -43.19 14.51
C ILE A 389 -0.24 -43.01 15.79
N THR A 390 -0.04 -41.88 16.47
CA THR A 390 -0.88 -41.49 17.60
C THR A 390 -1.55 -40.16 17.34
N GLN A 391 -2.77 -40.01 17.82
CA GLN A 391 -3.52 -38.77 17.77
C GLN A 391 -4.04 -38.47 19.18
N THR A 392 -3.84 -37.25 19.63
CA THR A 392 -4.28 -36.78 20.95
C THR A 392 -4.86 -35.38 20.83
N ARG A 393 -5.86 -35.05 21.65
CA ARG A 393 -6.39 -33.70 21.76
C ARG A 393 -5.63 -32.97 22.87
N ILE A 394 -5.11 -31.78 22.57
CA ILE A 394 -4.36 -30.95 23.51
C ILE A 394 -4.95 -29.54 23.54
N SER A 395 -4.79 -28.85 24.67
CA SER A 395 -5.13 -27.43 24.79
C SER A 395 -3.85 -26.61 24.87
N ASP A 396 -3.72 -25.61 23.99
CA ASP A 396 -2.58 -24.68 23.98
C ASP A 396 -3.12 -23.24 23.83
N GLY A 397 -2.80 -22.37 24.78
CA GLY A 397 -3.24 -20.98 24.78
C GLY A 397 -4.76 -20.76 24.77
N GLY A 398 -5.54 -21.70 25.32
CA GLY A 398 -7.01 -21.64 25.35
C GLY A 398 -7.71 -22.14 24.08
N ASN A 399 -6.96 -22.58 23.07
CA ASN A 399 -7.49 -23.24 21.87
C ASN A 399 -7.24 -24.75 21.93
N GLU A 400 -8.11 -25.53 21.31
CA GLU A 400 -7.95 -26.98 21.22
C GLU A 400 -7.28 -27.38 19.89
N TYR A 401 -6.39 -28.35 19.96
CA TYR A 401 -5.65 -28.87 18.82
C TYR A 401 -5.68 -30.40 18.81
N TYR A 402 -5.62 -30.97 17.63
CA TYR A 402 -5.23 -32.36 17.42
C TYR A 402 -3.74 -32.44 17.16
N MET A 403 -3.02 -33.13 18.05
CA MET A 403 -1.61 -33.46 17.89
C MET A 403 -1.48 -34.88 17.37
N VAL A 404 -0.99 -35.01 16.14
CA VAL A 404 -0.70 -36.28 15.48
C VAL A 404 0.81 -36.52 15.50
N THR A 405 1.24 -37.68 15.99
CA THR A 405 2.63 -38.11 15.92
C THR A 405 2.76 -39.30 14.99
N ILE A 406 3.74 -39.27 14.09
CA ILE A 406 4.12 -40.40 13.24
C ILE A 406 5.55 -40.77 13.61
N ALA A 407 5.72 -41.89 14.31
CA ALA A 407 7.02 -42.36 14.79
C ALA A 407 7.44 -43.64 14.08
N ASP A 408 8.63 -43.67 13.49
CA ASP A 408 9.19 -44.84 12.82
C ASP A 408 10.40 -45.42 13.57
N ASP A 409 10.67 -46.71 13.42
CA ASP A 409 11.88 -47.38 13.94
C ASP A 409 13.04 -47.45 12.93
N GLY A 410 13.06 -46.52 11.97
CA GLY A 410 14.11 -46.39 10.96
C GLY A 410 15.43 -45.78 11.48
N PRO A 411 16.33 -45.32 10.57
CA PRO A 411 17.65 -44.81 10.95
C PRO A 411 17.62 -43.47 11.72
N GLY A 412 16.44 -42.83 11.77
CA GLY A 412 16.21 -41.51 12.34
C GLY A 412 16.96 -40.38 11.63
N ILE A 413 17.00 -39.20 12.25
CA ILE A 413 17.42 -37.95 11.60
C ILE A 413 18.44 -37.21 12.49
N PRO A 414 19.69 -37.00 12.01
CA PRO A 414 20.69 -36.20 12.72
C PRO A 414 20.19 -34.81 13.13
N ASP A 415 20.57 -34.35 14.33
CA ASP A 415 20.10 -33.10 14.93
C ASP A 415 20.39 -31.86 14.08
N ASP A 416 21.55 -31.82 13.42
CA ASP A 416 21.97 -30.71 12.55
C ASP A 416 21.07 -30.54 11.32
N LEU A 417 20.38 -31.61 10.90
CA LEU A 417 19.45 -31.60 9.78
C LEU A 417 18.02 -31.22 10.18
N LYS A 418 17.59 -31.48 11.42
CA LYS A 418 16.19 -31.30 11.86
C LYS A 418 15.66 -29.88 11.63
N SER A 419 16.44 -28.86 11.98
CA SER A 419 16.08 -27.44 11.80
C SER A 419 15.86 -27.02 10.34
N LYS A 420 16.33 -27.83 9.41
CA LYS A 420 16.46 -27.53 7.98
C LYS A 420 15.56 -28.40 7.10
N LEU A 421 14.95 -29.45 7.65
CA LEU A 421 14.19 -30.46 6.90
C LEU A 421 12.95 -29.92 6.18
N PHE A 422 12.33 -28.87 6.70
CA PHE A 422 11.12 -28.28 6.13
C PHE A 422 11.40 -27.06 5.24
N THR A 423 12.65 -26.88 4.78
CA THR A 423 12.99 -25.80 3.83
C THR A 423 12.95 -26.30 2.38
N LYS A 424 12.75 -25.38 1.44
CA LYS A 424 12.60 -25.69 0.01
C LYS A 424 13.91 -26.25 -0.57
N PHE A 425 13.83 -27.38 -1.26
CA PHE A 425 14.94 -28.05 -1.98
C PHE A 425 16.09 -28.61 -1.12
N GLN A 426 15.87 -28.87 0.16
CA GLN A 426 16.91 -29.44 1.02
C GLN A 426 16.95 -30.97 0.97
N ARG A 427 18.17 -31.55 0.87
CA ARG A 427 18.45 -33.00 0.96
C ARG A 427 19.07 -33.36 2.32
N GLY A 428 18.68 -34.49 2.89
CA GLY A 428 19.45 -35.19 3.92
C GLY A 428 20.59 -36.01 3.30
N GLN A 429 21.61 -36.37 4.08
CA GLN A 429 22.79 -37.14 3.62
C GLN A 429 22.49 -38.61 3.25
N THR A 430 21.23 -39.02 3.17
CA THR A 430 20.85 -40.40 2.85
C THR A 430 20.74 -40.62 1.35
N HIS A 431 21.12 -41.81 0.88
CA HIS A 431 21.06 -42.25 -0.53
C HIS A 431 19.63 -42.28 -1.14
N ALA A 432 18.61 -41.93 -0.37
CA ALA A 432 17.22 -41.99 -0.81
C ALA A 432 16.85 -40.85 -1.77
N GLN A 433 16.21 -41.22 -2.89
CA GLN A 433 15.82 -40.30 -3.95
C GLN A 433 14.65 -39.39 -3.54
N GLY A 434 14.94 -38.11 -3.28
CA GLY A 434 13.94 -37.04 -3.17
C GLY A 434 14.56 -35.67 -3.50
N LYS A 435 13.78 -34.75 -4.12
CA LYS A 435 14.24 -33.37 -4.43
C LYS A 435 13.96 -32.35 -3.31
N GLY A 436 13.62 -32.80 -2.09
CA GLY A 436 13.38 -31.91 -0.95
C GLY A 436 12.06 -31.13 -0.96
N LEU A 437 11.11 -31.47 -1.85
CA LEU A 437 9.80 -30.81 -1.93
C LEU A 437 8.73 -31.47 -1.05
N GLY A 438 8.89 -32.74 -0.65
CA GLY A 438 7.86 -33.49 0.09
C GLY A 438 7.61 -32.94 1.49
N LEU A 439 8.65 -32.81 2.32
CA LEU A 439 8.51 -32.24 3.67
C LEU A 439 8.17 -30.74 3.63
N TYR A 440 8.66 -30.00 2.63
CA TYR A 440 8.25 -28.62 2.40
C TYR A 440 6.74 -28.52 2.12
N LEU A 441 6.20 -29.40 1.26
CA LEU A 441 4.76 -29.48 1.00
C LEU A 441 3.96 -29.81 2.27
N VAL A 442 4.45 -30.74 3.10
CA VAL A 442 3.81 -31.03 4.41
C VAL A 442 3.72 -29.76 5.26
N LYS A 443 4.83 -29.01 5.36
CA LYS A 443 4.83 -27.74 6.11
C LYS A 443 3.86 -26.72 5.52
N SER A 444 3.88 -26.48 4.21
CA SER A 444 2.97 -25.55 3.55
C SER A 444 1.50 -25.92 3.74
N LEU A 445 1.14 -27.20 3.63
CA LEU A 445 -0.22 -27.68 3.88
C LEU A 445 -0.65 -27.48 5.33
N VAL A 446 0.21 -27.87 6.28
CA VAL A 446 -0.10 -27.73 7.71
C VAL A 446 -0.23 -26.27 8.11
N GLU A 447 0.60 -25.36 7.57
CA GLU A 447 0.50 -23.92 7.79
C GLU A 447 -0.78 -23.32 7.17
N ASP A 448 -1.20 -23.78 5.98
CA ASP A 448 -2.48 -23.40 5.35
C ASP A 448 -3.68 -23.78 6.23
N PHE A 449 -3.59 -24.91 6.93
CA PHE A 449 -4.57 -25.33 7.95
C PHE A 449 -4.35 -24.68 9.32
N ARG A 450 -3.52 -23.63 9.42
CA ARG A 450 -3.19 -22.90 10.66
C ARG A 450 -2.56 -23.78 11.74
N GLY A 451 -1.90 -24.86 11.33
CA GLY A 451 -1.21 -25.81 12.18
C GLY A 451 0.29 -25.57 12.28
N ARG A 452 0.99 -26.50 12.95
CA ARG A 452 2.46 -26.54 13.09
C ARG A 452 2.97 -27.95 12.82
N VAL A 453 4.14 -28.07 12.21
CA VAL A 453 4.82 -29.36 12.01
C VAL A 453 6.29 -29.26 12.39
N TRP A 454 6.80 -30.29 13.07
CA TRP A 454 8.20 -30.42 13.42
C TRP A 454 8.62 -31.89 13.54
N VAL A 455 9.88 -32.12 13.87
CA VAL A 455 10.46 -33.47 14.00
C VAL A 455 11.31 -33.57 15.25
N GLU A 456 11.20 -34.71 15.90
CA GLU A 456 11.87 -35.09 17.14
C GLU A 456 12.51 -36.47 17.00
N ASP A 457 13.33 -36.85 17.98
CA ASP A 457 13.76 -38.25 18.09
C ASP A 457 12.61 -39.11 18.59
N ARG A 458 12.45 -40.31 18.03
CA ARG A 458 11.50 -41.27 18.60
C ARG A 458 11.89 -41.62 20.04
N VAL A 459 13.19 -41.81 20.28
CA VAL A 459 13.78 -42.02 21.60
C VAL A 459 14.51 -40.73 22.00
N PRO A 460 14.02 -39.97 23.01
CA PRO A 460 14.60 -38.69 23.36
C PRO A 460 16.13 -38.75 23.56
N GLY A 461 16.87 -37.92 22.84
CA GLY A 461 18.32 -37.83 22.92
C GLY A 461 19.09 -38.88 22.12
N ASP A 462 18.41 -39.73 21.34
CA ASP A 462 19.05 -40.72 20.47
C ASP A 462 18.39 -40.75 19.08
N HIS A 463 18.96 -39.96 18.16
CA HIS A 463 18.47 -39.85 16.80
C HIS A 463 18.65 -41.11 15.95
N THR A 464 19.39 -42.11 16.42
CA THR A 464 19.65 -43.34 15.65
C THR A 464 18.54 -44.38 15.80
N LYS A 465 17.63 -44.17 16.75
CA LYS A 465 16.53 -45.08 17.08
C LYS A 465 15.20 -44.69 16.42
N GLY A 466 15.26 -44.01 15.28
CA GLY A 466 14.10 -43.61 14.49
C GLY A 466 13.63 -42.17 14.75
N ALA A 467 12.76 -41.69 13.87
CA ALA A 467 12.26 -40.32 13.91
C ALA A 467 10.81 -40.25 14.40
N ARG A 468 10.42 -39.10 14.95
CA ARG A 468 9.04 -38.77 15.30
C ARG A 468 8.67 -37.44 14.65
N PHE A 469 7.81 -37.49 13.64
CA PHE A 469 7.20 -36.29 13.07
C PHE A 469 5.95 -35.93 13.89
N VAL A 470 5.81 -34.65 14.22
CA VAL A 470 4.66 -34.16 15.00
C VAL A 470 3.95 -33.08 14.19
N VAL A 471 2.64 -33.26 14.01
CA VAL A 471 1.74 -32.35 13.31
C VAL A 471 0.67 -31.90 14.30
N MET A 472 0.52 -30.60 14.48
CA MET A 472 -0.49 -29.98 15.34
C MET A 472 -1.46 -29.19 14.48
N LEU A 473 -2.75 -29.53 14.54
CA LEU A 473 -3.81 -28.88 13.76
C LEU A 473 -4.90 -28.35 14.69
N PRO A 474 -5.47 -27.17 14.45
CA PRO A 474 -6.57 -26.65 15.27
C PRO A 474 -7.78 -27.58 15.17
N ALA A 475 -8.37 -27.93 16.30
CA ALA A 475 -9.65 -28.63 16.31
C ALA A 475 -10.76 -27.66 15.86
N SER A 476 -11.78 -28.15 15.17
CA SER A 476 -12.98 -27.33 14.96
C SER A 476 -13.59 -27.02 16.32
N ALA A 477 -14.03 -25.78 16.50
CA ALA A 477 -14.91 -25.39 17.60
C ALA A 477 -16.27 -26.06 17.47
#